data_AF-A0ABD2BDG2-F1
#
_entry.id   AF-A0ABD2BDG2-F1
#
_cell.length_a   1.000
_cell.length_b   1.000
_cell.length_c   1.000
_cell.angle_alpha   90.00
_cell.angle_beta   90.00
_cell.angle_gamma   90.00
#
_symmetry.space_group_name_H-M   'P 1'
#
loop_
_entity.id
_entity.type
_entity.pdbx_description
1 polymer ?
#
loop_
_entity_poly.entity_id
_entity_poly.type
_entity_poly.pdbx_seq_one_letter_code
_entity_poly.pdbx_strand_id
1 'polypeptide(L)' 'MNLTVDEQLFPTKVRCKFIQYMPNKPDKFDIKFLLPSDTNNYIINDFPYLGKEETRLSSIPLETSGQNISRQ' A
#
# COMPACT_ATOMS: atom_id res chain seq x y z
N MET A 1 20.40 -5.12 20.79
CA MET A 1 19.81 -5.74 19.60
C MET A 1 19.53 -4.62 18.63
N ASN A 2 20.21 -4.59 17.49
CA ASN A 2 19.99 -3.60 16.44
C ASN A 2 19.19 -4.27 15.33
N LEU A 3 18.13 -3.62 14.89
CA LEU A 3 17.23 -4.09 13.85
C LEU A 3 17.35 -3.16 12.66
N THR A 4 17.57 -3.74 11.48
CA THR A 4 17.51 -3.07 10.19
C THR A 4 16.25 -3.51 9.47
N VAL A 5 15.72 -2.64 8.59
CA VAL A 5 14.58 -2.98 7.75
C VAL A 5 14.97 -2.69 6.31
N ASP A 6 15.04 -3.74 5.52
CA ASP A 6 15.39 -3.65 4.10
C ASP A 6 14.15 -3.86 3.22
N GLU A 7 14.20 -3.32 2.00
CA GLU A 7 13.19 -3.54 0.98
C GLU A 7 13.70 -4.53 -0.06
N GLN A 8 12.98 -5.64 -0.25
CA GLN A 8 13.29 -6.65 -1.27
C GLN A 8 12.16 -6.73 -2.29
N LEU A 9 12.53 -6.85 -3.56
CA LEU A 9 11.59 -6.96 -4.67
C LEU A 9 11.70 -8.34 -5.31
N PHE A 10 10.56 -8.98 -5.52
CA PHE A 10 10.46 -10.28 -6.18
C PHE A 10 9.61 -10.18 -7.44
N PRO A 11 10.19 -10.38 -8.64
CA PRO A 11 9.46 -10.41 -9.89
C PRO A 11 8.32 -11.42 -9.86
N THR A 12 7.14 -11.03 -10.33
CA THR A 12 5.99 -11.93 -10.43
C THR A 12 5.13 -11.64 -11.65
N LYS A 13 4.53 -12.72 -12.18
CA LYS A 13 3.45 -12.66 -13.18
C LYS A 13 2.09 -13.00 -12.59
N VAL A 14 2.02 -13.28 -11.29
CA VAL A 14 0.77 -13.61 -10.60
C VAL A 14 -0.08 -12.35 -10.47
N ARG A 15 -1.38 -12.50 -10.70
CA ARG A 15 -2.35 -11.43 -10.45
C ARG A 15 -2.63 -11.31 -8.96
N CYS A 16 -1.99 -10.34 -8.32
CA CYS A 16 -2.22 -9.99 -6.92
C CYS A 16 -2.62 -8.52 -6.78
N LYS A 17 -3.43 -8.17 -5.78
CA LYS A 17 -3.88 -6.78 -5.54
C LYS A 17 -2.73 -5.84 -5.17
N PHE A 18 -1.62 -6.37 -4.66
CA PHE A 18 -0.50 -5.60 -4.12
C PHE A 18 0.79 -5.67 -4.97
N ILE A 19 0.69 -6.04 -6.25
CA ILE A 19 1.83 -5.94 -7.18
C ILE A 19 2.25 -4.47 -7.34
N GLN A 20 3.56 -4.23 -7.38
CA GLN A 20 4.15 -2.92 -7.60
C GLN A 20 4.67 -2.83 -9.02
N TYR A 21 4.32 -1.75 -9.71
CA TYR A 21 4.82 -1.48 -11.05
C TYR A 21 6.13 -0.68 -11.00
N MET A 22 7.18 -1.20 -11.62
CA MET A 22 8.49 -0.57 -11.73
C MET A 22 8.88 -0.40 -13.21
N PRO A 23 8.59 0.77 -13.83
CA PRO A 23 8.72 0.96 -15.28
C PRO A 23 10.15 0.80 -15.81
N ASN A 24 11.15 1.08 -14.98
CA ASN A 24 12.57 1.12 -15.36
C ASN A 24 13.28 -0.24 -15.18
N LYS A 25 12.56 -1.27 -14.75
CA LYS A 25 13.13 -2.62 -14.58
C LYS A 25 12.74 -3.53 -15.75
N PRO A 26 13.57 -4.54 -16.08
CA PRO A 26 13.21 -5.58 -17.06
C PRO A 26 11.90 -6.28 -16.67
N ASP A 27 11.79 -6.68 -15.41
CA ASP A 27 10.56 -7.20 -14.81
C ASP A 27 9.78 -6.06 -14.17
N LYS A 28 8.74 -5.63 -14.88
CA LYS A 28 7.97 -4.43 -14.51
C LYS A 28 7.04 -4.62 -13.32
N PHE A 29 6.78 -5.87 -12.92
CA PHE A 29 5.83 -6.19 -11.86
C PHE A 29 6.53 -7.02 -10.79
N ASP A 30 6.70 -6.40 -9.62
CA ASP A 30 7.34 -7.00 -8.45
C ASP A 30 6.35 -7.06 -7.28
N ILE A 31 6.50 -8.03 -6.38
CA ILE A 31 5.97 -7.91 -5.02
C ILE A 31 7.09 -7.33 -4.17
N LYS A 32 6.79 -6.23 -3.48
CA LYS A 32 7.71 -5.59 -2.53
C LYS A 32 7.52 -6.18 -1.14
N PHE A 33 8.61 -6.59 -0.49
CA PHE A 33 8.63 -7.06 0.88
C PHE A 33 9.47 -6.12 1.74
N LEU A 34 9.00 -5.89 2.96
CA LEU A 34 9.78 -5.33 4.05
C LEU A 34 10.34 -6.50 4.86
N LEU A 35 11.66 -6.53 5.01
CA LEU A 35 12.40 -7.60 5.68
C LEU A 35 13.17 -7.03 6.87
N PRO A 36 12.56 -7.02 8.08
CA PRO A 36 13.29 -6.74 9.29
C PRO A 36 14.34 -7.83 9.55
N SER A 37 15.59 -7.41 9.73
CA SER A 37 16.74 -8.27 9.94
C SER A 37 17.58 -7.79 11.11
N ASP A 38 18.25 -8.70 11.80
CA ASP A 38 19.26 -8.32 12.79
C ASP A 38 20.59 -7.93 12.13
N THR A 39 21.57 -7.49 12.91
CA THR A 39 22.91 -7.13 12.41
C THR A 39 23.69 -8.28 11.77
N ASN A 40 23.24 -9.52 11.94
CA ASN A 40 23.83 -10.70 11.32
C ASN A 40 23.10 -11.10 10.02
N ASN A 41 22.20 -10.24 9.53
CA ASN A 41 21.32 -10.48 8.38
C ASN A 41 20.37 -11.67 8.58
N TYR A 42 20.07 -12.04 9.83
CA TYR A 42 19.02 -13.02 10.09
C TYR A 42 17.66 -12.34 9.93
N ILE A 43 16.88 -12.79 8.95
CA ILE A 43 15.52 -12.28 8.71
C ILE A 43 14.63 -12.71 9.87
N ILE A 44 14.07 -11.74 10.57
CA ILE A 44 13.20 -11.97 11.71
C ILE A 44 11.76 -12.21 11.26
N ASN A 45 11.33 -11.49 10.22
CA ASN A 45 10.01 -11.66 9.60
C ASN A 45 9.99 -11.13 8.15
N ASP A 46 8.91 -11.43 7.43
CA ASP A 46 8.62 -10.90 6.10
C ASP A 46 7.21 -10.30 6.02
N PHE A 47 7.10 -9.10 5.46
CA PHE A 47 5.82 -8.42 5.27
C PHE A 47 5.66 -7.95 3.82
N PRO A 48 4.65 -8.43 3.07
CA PRO A 48 4.38 -7.88 1.76
C PRO A 48 3.84 -6.45 1.89
N TYR A 49 4.32 -5.55 1.04
CA TYR A 49 3.83 -4.19 0.96
C TYR A 49 2.50 -4.16 0.22
N LEU A 50 1.42 -3.84 0.94
CA LEU A 50 0.05 -3.91 0.43
C LEU A 50 -0.40 -2.65 -0.34
N GLY A 51 0.48 -1.66 -0.49
CA GLY A 51 0.14 -0.33 -1.03
C GLY A 51 0.02 0.71 0.08
N LYS A 52 -0.22 1.97 -0.30
CA LYS A 52 -0.55 3.03 0.66
C LYS A 52 -2.01 2.91 1.04
N GLU A 53 -2.33 2.99 2.32
CA GLU A 53 -3.70 3.23 2.74
C GLU A 53 -4.09 4.64 2.28
N GLU A 54 -5.02 4.74 1.33
CA GLU A 54 -5.72 6.00 1.11
C GLU A 54 -6.61 6.21 2.32
N THR A 55 -6.20 7.07 3.25
CA THR A 55 -7.17 7.72 4.13
C THR A 55 -8.10 8.48 3.18
N ARG A 56 -9.24 7.87 2.82
CA ARG A 56 -10.34 8.56 2.17
C ARG A 56 -10.65 9.70 3.13
N LEU A 57 -10.23 10.92 2.81
CA LEU A 57 -10.79 12.10 3.46
C LEU A 57 -12.28 11.89 3.34
N SER A 58 -12.93 11.61 4.48
CA SER A 58 -14.36 11.40 4.54
C SER A 58 -14.95 12.65 3.90
N SER A 59 -15.57 12.48 2.75
CA SER A 59 -16.46 13.47 2.20
C SER A 59 -17.55 13.65 3.26
N ILE A 60 -17.35 14.62 4.15
CA ILE A 60 -18.40 15.14 5.02
C ILE A 60 -19.54 15.50 4.05
N PRO A 61 -20.74 14.92 4.21
CA PRO A 61 -21.86 15.29 3.36
C PRO A 61 -22.11 16.79 3.52
N LEU A 62 -22.06 17.53 2.41
CA LEU A 62 -22.47 18.92 2.37
C LEU A 62 -23.98 18.92 2.62
N GLU A 63 -24.40 19.18 3.86
CA GLU A 63 -25.80 19.47 4.16
C GLU A 63 -26.14 20.82 3.52
N THR A 64 -26.62 20.78 2.27
CA THR A 64 -27.33 21.92 1.69
C THR A 64 -28.65 22.08 2.46
N SER A 65 -28.68 23.04 3.37
CA SER A 65 -29.91 23.58 3.96
C SER A 65 -30.77 24.19 2.86
N GLY A 66 -31.63 23.38 2.26
CA GLY A 66 -32.65 23.80 1.30
C GLY A 66 -34.02 23.41 1.82
N GLN A 67 -34.71 24.38 2.42
CA GLN A 67 -36.07 24.25 2.92
C GLN A 67 -37.00 23.72 1.82
N ASN A 68 -37.59 22.55 2.07
CA ASN A 68 -38.75 22.08 1.32
C ASN A 68 -39.98 22.83 1.88
N ILE A 69 -40.40 23.89 1.19
CA ILE A 69 -41.73 24.47 1.38
C ILE A 69 -42.55 24.23 0.10
N SER A 70 -43.61 23.46 0.32
CA SER A 70 -44.69 23.05 -0.56
C SER A 70 -45.22 24.15 -1.49
N ARG A 71 -45.48 23.79 -2.75
CA ARG A 71 -46.58 24.37 -3.56
C ARG A 71 -47.12 23.38 -4.59
N GLN A 72 -48.41 23.05 -4.38
CA GLN A 72 -49.47 22.64 -5.31
C GLN A 72 -49.36 21.28 -6.02
#